data_AF-A0A380DZF7-F1
#
_entry.id   AF-A0A380DZF7-F1
#
_cell.length_a   1.000
_cell.length_b   1.000
_cell.length_c   1.000
_cell.angle_alpha   90.00
_cell.angle_beta   90.00
_cell.angle_gamma   90.00
#
_symmetry.space_group_name_H-M   'P 1'
#
loop_
_entity.id
_entity.type
_entity.pdbx_description
1 polymer ?
#
loop_
_entity_poly.entity_id
_entity_poly.type
_entity_poly.pdbx_seq_one_letter_code
_entity_poly.pdbx_strand_id
1 'polypeptide(L)' 'MSQIGIFGGSSHCFGDSMNDKSMFEVAGLAIAMGNASDELKQYADEITLDHNENGIPHALKKLL' A
#
# COMPACT_ATOMS: atom_id res chain seq x y z
N MET A 1 -4.98 12.17 14.88
CA MET A 1 -3.63 11.78 14.43
C MET A 1 -3.19 12.83 13.41
N SER A 2 -2.05 13.48 13.63
CA SER A 2 -1.54 14.52 12.73
C SER A 2 -1.13 13.88 11.41
N GLN A 3 -1.80 14.24 10.31
CA GLN A 3 -1.31 13.91 8.96
C GLN A 3 0.04 14.60 8.76
N ILE A 4 1.09 13.81 8.55
CA ILE A 4 2.37 14.32 8.05
C ILE A 4 2.10 14.66 6.59
N GLY A 5 1.95 15.95 6.29
CA GLY A 5 1.62 16.43 4.95
C GLY A 5 2.78 16.25 3.98
N ILE A 6 2.85 15.08 3.34
CA ILE A 6 3.63 14.86 2.11
C ILE A 6 2.76 15.33 0.94
N PHE A 7 2.86 16.63 0.62
CA PHE A 7 2.26 17.21 -0.58
C PHE A 7 3.15 16.88 -1.79
N GLY A 8 2.71 15.93 -2.60
CA GLY A 8 3.35 15.56 -3.86
C GLY A 8 2.95 14.14 -4.24
N GLY A 9 2.53 13.91 -5.49
CA GLY A 9 2.08 12.62 -6.02
C GLY A 9 3.15 11.51 -6.10
N SER A 10 4.07 11.49 -5.15
CA SER A 10 5.17 10.54 -4.99
C SER A 10 5.06 9.75 -3.68
N SER A 11 3.93 9.84 -2.97
CA SER A 11 3.65 9.01 -1.79
C SER A 11 3.27 7.59 -2.21
N HIS A 12 3.95 6.62 -1.60
CA HIS A 12 3.68 5.20 -1.77
C HIS A 12 3.18 4.65 -0.43
N CYS A 13 2.13 3.86 -0.45
CA CYS A 13 1.56 3.31 0.77
C CYS A 13 1.33 1.80 0.66
N PHE A 14 1.46 1.10 1.79
CA PHE A 14 1.28 -0.34 1.90
C PHE A 14 0.18 -0.63 2.92
N GLY A 15 -0.70 -1.58 2.63
CA GLY A 15 -1.82 -1.92 3.51
C GLY A 15 -2.27 -3.37 3.35
N ASP A 16 -2.98 -3.87 4.36
CA ASP A 16 -3.46 -5.25 4.41
C ASP A 16 -4.92 -5.38 4.84
N SER A 17 -5.52 -4.37 5.48
CA SER A 17 -6.93 -4.44 5.85
C SER A 17 -7.71 -3.16 5.59
N MET A 18 -9.04 -3.21 5.71
CA MET A 18 -9.93 -2.12 5.28
C MET A 18 -9.72 -0.79 6.01
N ASN A 19 -9.06 -0.79 7.16
CA ASN A 19 -8.65 0.46 7.82
C ASN A 19 -7.63 1.27 6.98
N ASP A 20 -6.88 0.62 6.10
CA ASP A 20 -5.88 1.25 5.22
C ASP A 20 -6.51 1.89 3.98
N LYS A 21 -7.79 1.60 3.69
CA LYS A 21 -8.48 2.11 2.50
C LYS A 21 -8.36 3.63 2.37
N SER A 22 -8.57 4.36 3.47
CA SER A 22 -8.46 5.82 3.48
C SER A 22 -7.06 6.33 3.11
N MET A 23 -6.01 5.53 3.35
CA MET A 23 -4.66 5.82 2.91
C MET A 23 -4.47 5.51 1.42
N PHE A 24 -5.08 4.43 0.91
CA PHE A 24 -5.05 4.05 -0.50
C PHE A 24 -5.71 5.11 -1.39
N GLU A 25 -6.83 5.69 -0.95
CA GLU A 25 -7.55 6.73 -1.69
C GLU A 25 -6.76 8.05 -1.84
N VAL A 26 -5.72 8.27 -1.04
CA VAL A 26 -4.94 9.53 -1.04
C VAL A 26 -3.49 9.35 -1.47
N ALA A 27 -2.99 8.11 -1.54
CA ALA A 27 -1.62 7.83 -1.96
C ALA A 27 -1.46 7.97 -3.48
N GLY A 28 -0.24 8.29 -3.93
CA GLY A 28 0.08 8.29 -5.36
C GLY A 28 0.24 6.88 -5.93
N LEU A 29 0.69 5.93 -5.10
CA LEU A 29 0.68 4.50 -5.40
C LEU A 29 0.29 3.70 -4.16
N ALA A 30 -0.80 2.93 -4.26
CA ALA A 30 -1.32 2.08 -3.20
C ALA A 30 -1.02 0.60 -3.47
N ILE A 31 -0.29 -0.05 -2.56
CA ILE A 31 0.16 -1.44 -2.70
C ILE A 31 -0.45 -2.30 -1.59
N ALA A 32 -1.30 -3.26 -1.96
CA ALA A 32 -1.83 -4.24 -1.03
C ALA A 32 -0.84 -5.40 -0.79
N MET A 33 -0.77 -5.90 0.44
CA MET A 33 -0.02 -7.12 0.77
C MET A 33 -0.70 -8.37 0.19
N GLY A 34 0.06 -9.45 -0.01
CA GLY A 34 -0.48 -10.72 -0.52
C GLY A 34 -1.60 -11.30 0.36
N ASN A 35 -1.47 -11.17 1.67
CA ASN A 35 -2.50 -11.53 2.66
C ASN A 35 -3.57 -10.46 2.87
N ALA A 36 -3.57 -9.37 2.11
CA ALA A 36 -4.56 -8.33 2.30
C ALA A 36 -5.98 -8.87 2.07
N SER A 37 -6.96 -8.27 2.75
CA SER A 37 -8.37 -8.60 2.53
C SER A 37 -8.74 -8.41 1.06
N ASP A 38 -9.59 -9.30 0.53
CA ASP A 38 -10.03 -9.22 -0.87
C ASP A 38 -10.72 -7.88 -1.16
N GLU A 39 -11.42 -7.34 -0.17
CA GLU A 39 -12.06 -6.02 -0.25
C GLU A 39 -11.02 -4.89 -0.40
N LEU A 40 -9.92 -4.91 0.37
CA LEU A 40 -8.89 -3.87 0.26
C LEU A 40 -8.15 -3.96 -1.08
N LYS A 41 -7.88 -5.19 -1.56
CA LYS A 41 -7.19 -5.42 -2.85
C LYS A 41 -7.91 -4.77 -4.03
N GLN A 42 -9.22 -4.52 -3.94
CA GLN A 42 -9.98 -3.82 -4.98
C GLN A 42 -9.62 -2.34 -5.11
N TYR A 43 -9.01 -1.74 -4.07
CA TYR A 43 -8.59 -0.35 -4.03
C TYR A 43 -7.08 -0.17 -4.25
N ALA A 44 -6.34 -1.26 -4.45
CA ALA A 44 -4.90 -1.23 -4.65
C ALA A 44 -4.55 -1.04 -6.14
N ASP A 45 -3.49 -0.28 -6.41
CA ASP A 45 -2.89 -0.20 -7.75
C ASP A 45 -2.06 -1.45 -8.04
N GLU A 46 -1.39 -1.99 -7.03
CA GLU A 46 -0.60 -3.21 -7.11
C GLU A 46 -0.81 -4.12 -5.89
N ILE A 47 -0.54 -5.41 -6.08
CA ILE A 47 -0.49 -6.40 -5.00
C ILE A 47 0.93 -6.95 -4.93
N THR A 48 1.55 -6.89 -3.75
CA THR A 48 2.86 -7.49 -3.47
C THR A 48 2.73 -8.85 -2.79
N LEU A 49 3.87 -9.45 -2.44
CA LEU A 49 3.90 -10.74 -1.73
C LEU A 49 3.30 -10.61 -0.32
N ASP A 50 3.13 -11.77 0.33
CA ASP A 50 2.69 -11.84 1.72
C ASP A 50 3.67 -11.13 2.67
N HIS A 51 3.18 -10.73 3.85
CA HIS A 51 4.05 -10.22 4.91
C HIS A 51 5.13 -11.23 5.34
N ASN A 52 4.83 -12.53 5.29
CA ASN A 52 5.78 -13.62 5.57
C ASN A 52 6.79 -13.87 4.43
N GLU A 53 6.55 -13.29 3.25
CA GLU A 53 7.36 -13.51 2.05
C GLU A 53 8.18 -12.26 1.67
N ASN A 54 8.38 -11.34 2.61
CA ASN A 54 9.10 -10.07 2.39
C ASN A 54 8.42 -9.19 1.31
N GLY A 55 7.09 -9.09 1.31
CA GLY A 55 6.31 -8.29 0.35
C GLY A 55 6.73 -6.81 0.27
N ILE A 56 7.04 -6.17 1.39
CA ILE A 56 7.52 -4.78 1.38
C ILE A 56 8.90 -4.66 0.70
N PRO A 57 9.95 -5.40 1.11
CA PRO A 57 11.22 -5.40 0.39
C PRO A 57 11.13 -5.73 -1.10
N HIS A 58 10.27 -6.67 -1.48
CA HIS A 58 10.03 -7.04 -2.88
C HIS A 58 9.45 -5.87 -3.69
N ALA A 59 8.42 -5.22 -3.17
CA ALA A 59 7.82 -4.05 -3.80
C ALA A 59 8.80 -2.88 -3.89
N LEU A 60 9.52 -2.56 -2.81
CA LEU A 60 10.51 -1.48 -2.82
C LEU A 60 11.62 -1.72 -3.85
N LYS A 61 12.08 -2.96 -4.03
CA LYS A 61 13.06 -3.30 -5.08
C LYS A 61 12.55 -3.08 -6.50
N LYS A 62 11.23 -3.11 -6.74
CA LYS A 62 10.64 -2.80 -8.05
C LYS A 62 10.50 -1.30 -8.30
N LEU A 63 10.43 -0.50 -7.24
CA LEU A 63 10.19 0.95 -7.29
C LEU A 63 11.51 1.77 -7.38
N LEU A 64 12.65 1.15 -7.07
CA LEU A 64 13.99 1.73 -7.18
C LEU A 64 14.62 1.44 -8.55
#